data_AF-A0A0N5B9P4-F1
#
_entry.id   AF-A0A0N5B9P4-F1
#
_cell.length_a   1.000
_cell.length_b   1.000
_cell.length_c   1.000
_cell.angle_alpha   90.00
_cell.angle_beta   90.00
_cell.angle_gamma   90.00
#
_symmetry.space_group_name_H-M   'P 1'
#
loop_
_entity.id
_entity.type
_entity.pdbx_description
1 polymer ?
#
loop_
_entity_poly.entity_id
_entity_poly.type
_entity_poly.pdbx_seq_one_letter_code
_entity_poly.pdbx_strand_id
1 'polypeptide(L)'
;MSSESSSSEESDQLKNGNHKSNGKDSRYNINKRLNTVIDLYIPITICAVIGLLIEKYISPFSEIFSLAMSLIYNDKQSMIKAKSTQYTGLLDSIPSLSMLLIITLCFLGVIIVMTSLLVFLYVKGFKRWLEYFFYIQIFFSLMVTETKILGKTFVYFEILVSDWTLTIICVIFSLIGVFSINGFGPLKLRQFFHIILGVNIALLFVSLFPEWIIWSILITISSWDLVAVLWSKGPLNILVNTAQKRNEELFSALVYSCMAHTEIVKSDDNKKKLDDNKKDEDKKKVDNSKKDEEKNETNNKKKIIEDNSEEEENENAKLGMGDFVFYTLLILHVYRYKDPISLVNCFTSILTGLTMTIFILVYFKRALPALPISIFSSIIFFFGTYYLGSPFYQEMANNNIII
;
A
#
# COMPACT_ATOMS: atom_id res chain seq x y z
N MET A 1 69.64 -4.20 33.92
CA MET A 1 70.41 -4.12 32.68
C MET A 1 69.97 -5.32 31.84
N SER A 2 69.28 -5.05 30.73
CA SER A 2 69.06 -5.90 29.54
C SER A 2 68.77 -7.40 29.77
N SER A 3 67.54 -7.92 29.64
CA SER A 3 66.76 -8.13 28.40
C SER A 3 67.58 -8.71 27.24
N GLU A 4 67.33 -9.98 26.89
CA GLU A 4 67.03 -10.49 25.53
C GLU A 4 67.17 -12.02 25.48
N SER A 5 66.09 -12.70 25.08
CA SER A 5 66.08 -13.64 23.94
C SER A 5 64.85 -14.55 23.98
N SER A 6 63.93 -14.33 23.05
CA SER A 6 63.33 -15.39 22.20
C SER A 6 62.27 -14.75 21.30
N SER A 7 62.71 -14.40 20.10
CA SER A 7 61.91 -13.97 18.96
C SER A 7 61.69 -15.17 18.03
N SER A 8 60.45 -15.60 17.84
CA SER A 8 59.94 -16.18 16.58
C SER A 8 58.56 -16.81 16.81
N GLU A 9 57.46 -16.07 16.59
CA GLU A 9 56.15 -16.64 16.22
C GLU A 9 55.04 -15.59 15.92
N GLU A 10 55.38 -14.41 15.39
CA GLU A 10 54.37 -13.37 15.14
C GLU A 10 54.37 -12.93 13.67
N SER A 11 53.86 -13.77 12.76
CA SER A 11 53.60 -13.33 11.38
C SER A 11 52.49 -14.04 10.58
N ASP A 12 51.65 -14.90 11.17
CA ASP A 12 50.65 -15.66 10.40
C ASP A 12 49.17 -15.53 10.82
N GLN A 13 48.78 -14.53 11.61
CA GLN A 13 47.37 -14.35 12.02
C GLN A 13 46.61 -13.14 11.46
N LEU A 14 47.20 -12.35 10.55
CA LEU A 14 46.58 -11.08 10.12
C LEU A 14 45.86 -11.09 8.76
N LYS A 15 45.61 -12.25 8.14
CA LYS A 15 44.97 -12.29 6.80
C LYS A 15 43.60 -12.99 6.67
N ASN A 16 43.05 -13.59 7.72
CA ASN A 16 41.79 -14.34 7.61
C ASN A 16 40.54 -13.70 8.26
N GLY A 17 40.63 -12.47 8.76
CA GLY A 17 39.51 -11.79 9.45
C GLY A 17 38.54 -11.00 8.58
N ASN A 18 38.98 -10.45 7.44
CA ASN A 18 38.21 -9.42 6.73
C ASN A 18 37.26 -9.91 5.62
N HIS A 19 37.25 -11.21 5.29
CA HIS A 19 36.38 -11.71 4.21
C HIS A 19 35.02 -12.25 4.68
N LYS A 20 34.81 -12.40 6.00
CA LYS A 20 33.59 -13.01 6.57
C LYS A 20 32.56 -12.01 7.14
N SER A 21 32.91 -10.75 7.40
CA SER A 21 31.94 -9.74 7.86
C SER A 21 31.15 -9.11 6.71
N ASN A 22 31.82 -8.77 5.59
CA ASN A 22 31.17 -8.19 4.41
C ASN A 22 30.05 -9.07 3.80
N GLY A 23 30.14 -10.39 3.95
CA GLY A 23 29.13 -11.34 3.44
C GLY A 23 27.93 -11.54 4.37
N LYS A 24 28.01 -11.12 5.64
CA LYS A 24 26.89 -11.12 6.59
C LYS A 24 26.11 -9.80 6.51
N ASP A 25 26.82 -8.68 6.40
CA ASP A 25 26.19 -7.36 6.21
C ASP A 25 25.49 -7.26 4.84
N SER A 26 26.05 -7.85 3.78
CA SER A 26 25.39 -7.90 2.47
C SER A 26 24.15 -8.80 2.47
N ARG A 27 24.22 -9.99 3.10
CA ARG A 27 23.06 -10.89 3.22
C ARG A 27 21.96 -10.34 4.12
N TYR A 28 22.31 -9.69 5.23
CA TYR A 28 21.36 -9.02 6.10
C TYR A 28 20.61 -7.91 5.36
N ASN A 29 21.34 -7.10 4.57
CA ASN A 29 20.74 -6.06 3.73
C ASN A 29 19.82 -6.63 2.63
N ILE A 30 20.15 -7.79 2.04
CA ILE A 30 19.29 -8.44 1.03
C ILE A 30 18.02 -9.00 1.67
N ASN A 31 18.13 -9.69 2.80
CA ASN A 31 16.97 -10.24 3.51
C ASN A 31 16.04 -9.13 4.01
N LYS A 32 16.58 -8.05 4.57
CA LYS A 32 15.81 -6.87 4.98
C LYS A 32 15.00 -6.30 3.81
N ARG A 33 15.62 -6.17 2.64
CA ARG A 33 14.96 -5.67 1.41
C ARG A 33 13.93 -6.63 0.83
N LEU A 34 14.19 -7.94 0.87
CA LEU A 34 13.20 -8.94 0.43
C LEU A 34 11.96 -8.93 1.33
N ASN A 35 12.15 -8.79 2.64
CA ASN A 35 11.04 -8.63 3.58
C ASN A 35 10.23 -7.37 3.26
N THR A 36 10.88 -6.24 2.93
CA THR A 36 10.20 -5.02 2.46
C THR A 36 9.30 -5.27 1.24
N VAL A 37 9.74 -6.10 0.28
CA VAL A 37 8.93 -6.45 -0.91
C VAL A 37 7.74 -7.32 -0.52
N ILE A 38 7.94 -8.31 0.35
CA ILE A 38 6.87 -9.20 0.82
C ILE A 38 5.82 -8.41 1.61
N ASP A 39 6.26 -7.52 2.50
CA ASP A 39 5.41 -6.64 3.31
C ASP A 39 4.56 -5.70 2.45
N LEU A 40 5.01 -5.41 1.23
CA LEU A 40 4.29 -4.63 0.24
C LEU A 40 3.30 -5.49 -0.58
N TYR A 41 3.68 -6.72 -0.92
CA TYR A 41 2.86 -7.63 -1.72
C TYR A 41 1.62 -8.10 -0.97
N ILE A 42 1.76 -8.48 0.30
CA ILE A 42 0.67 -9.02 1.12
C ILE A 42 -0.59 -8.13 1.08
N PRO A 43 -0.54 -6.84 1.44
CA PRO A 43 -1.72 -5.98 1.42
C PRO A 43 -2.31 -5.78 0.01
N ILE A 44 -1.47 -5.70 -1.03
CA ILE A 44 -1.94 -5.57 -2.43
C ILE A 44 -2.72 -6.83 -2.83
N THR A 45 -2.18 -8.01 -2.53
CA THR A 45 -2.82 -9.29 -2.87
C THR A 45 -4.15 -9.45 -2.14
N ILE A 46 -4.21 -9.12 -0.84
CA ILE A 46 -5.43 -9.17 -0.04
C ILE A 46 -6.48 -8.20 -0.60
N CYS A 47 -6.08 -6.97 -0.92
CA CYS A 47 -6.95 -5.95 -1.49
C CYS A 47 -7.56 -6.41 -2.82
N ALA A 48 -6.74 -6.95 -3.72
CA ALA A 48 -7.18 -7.50 -5.00
C ALA A 48 -8.17 -8.66 -4.83
N VAL A 49 -7.85 -9.63 -3.97
CA VAL A 49 -8.72 -10.80 -3.74
C VAL A 49 -10.07 -10.40 -3.15
N ILE A 50 -10.09 -9.52 -2.13
CA ILE A 50 -11.34 -9.04 -1.54
C ILE A 50 -12.18 -8.29 -2.59
N GLY A 51 -11.56 -7.39 -3.36
CA GLY A 51 -12.25 -6.67 -4.44
C GLY A 51 -12.88 -7.63 -5.44
N LEU A 52 -12.12 -8.63 -5.93
CA LEU A 52 -12.61 -9.61 -6.90
C LEU A 52 -13.77 -10.44 -6.36
N LEU A 53 -13.72 -10.85 -5.08
CA LEU A 53 -14.82 -11.58 -4.44
C LEU A 53 -16.08 -10.72 -4.38
N ILE A 54 -15.98 -9.46 -3.95
CA ILE A 54 -17.13 -8.56 -3.86
C ILE A 54 -17.72 -8.30 -5.25
N GLU A 55 -16.89 -8.05 -6.25
CA GLU A 55 -17.35 -7.82 -7.62
C GLU A 55 -18.00 -9.06 -8.24
N LYS A 56 -17.46 -10.26 -7.96
CA LYS A 56 -18.00 -11.52 -8.46
C LYS A 56 -19.38 -11.86 -7.91
N TYR A 57 -19.59 -11.69 -6.60
CA TYR A 57 -20.79 -12.18 -5.93
C TYR A 57 -21.85 -11.11 -5.69
N ILE A 58 -21.46 -9.86 -5.42
CA ILE A 58 -22.37 -8.83 -4.90
C ILE A 58 -22.70 -7.79 -5.98
N SER A 59 -21.73 -7.37 -6.78
CA SER A 59 -21.87 -6.26 -7.77
C SER A 59 -22.57 -5.01 -7.17
N PRO A 60 -22.02 -4.44 -6.08
CA PRO A 60 -22.76 -3.57 -5.16
C PRO A 60 -23.24 -2.24 -5.77
N PHE A 61 -22.57 -1.78 -6.82
CA PHE A 61 -22.78 -0.45 -7.42
C PHE A 61 -23.45 -0.49 -8.80
N SER A 62 -24.15 -1.58 -9.14
CA SER A 62 -24.87 -1.73 -10.42
C SER A 62 -25.84 -0.57 -10.73
N GLU A 63 -26.53 -0.04 -9.72
CA GLU A 63 -27.40 1.15 -9.86
C GLU A 63 -26.62 2.41 -10.21
N ILE A 64 -25.50 2.66 -9.52
CA ILE A 64 -24.63 3.82 -9.77
C ILE A 64 -24.07 3.75 -11.18
N PHE A 65 -23.65 2.56 -11.61
CA PHE A 65 -23.16 2.33 -12.97
C PHE A 65 -24.20 2.72 -14.02
N SER A 66 -25.47 2.34 -13.82
CA SER A 66 -26.55 2.71 -14.75
C SER A 66 -26.78 4.22 -14.84
N LEU A 67 -26.70 4.92 -13.71
CA LEU A 67 -26.82 6.38 -13.64
C LEU A 67 -25.62 7.06 -14.31
N ALA A 68 -24.41 6.58 -14.05
CA ALA A 68 -23.20 7.10 -14.67
C ALA A 68 -23.23 6.93 -16.20
N MET A 69 -23.68 5.77 -16.71
CA MET A 69 -23.85 5.59 -18.15
C MET A 69 -24.85 6.58 -18.75
N SER A 70 -25.95 6.87 -18.05
CA SER A 70 -26.93 7.87 -18.50
C SER A 70 -26.40 9.31 -18.54
N LEU A 71 -25.43 9.63 -17.68
CA LEU A 71 -24.78 10.94 -17.65
C LEU A 71 -23.74 11.09 -18.77
N ILE A 72 -23.00 10.02 -19.05
CA ILE A 72 -21.84 10.05 -19.94
C ILE A 72 -22.25 9.94 -21.42
N TYR A 73 -23.29 9.16 -21.71
CA TYR A 73 -23.75 8.93 -23.07
C TYR A 73 -24.98 9.78 -23.37
N ASN A 74 -24.82 10.69 -24.32
CA ASN A 74 -25.83 11.70 -24.65
C ASN A 74 -27.08 11.10 -25.34
N ASP A 75 -26.97 9.89 -25.90
CA ASP A 75 -28.03 9.24 -26.67
C ASP A 75 -28.32 7.83 -26.15
N LYS A 76 -29.61 7.46 -26.16
CA LYS A 76 -30.10 6.15 -25.71
C LYS A 76 -29.62 5.02 -26.60
N GLN A 77 -29.48 5.22 -27.91
CA GLN A 77 -28.97 4.16 -28.79
C GLN A 77 -27.49 3.91 -28.53
N SER A 78 -26.71 4.98 -28.38
CA SER A 78 -25.29 4.91 -28.01
C SER A 78 -25.09 4.19 -26.67
N MET A 79 -25.95 4.43 -25.67
CA MET A 79 -25.92 3.71 -24.40
C MET A 79 -26.17 2.21 -24.55
N ILE A 80 -27.20 1.82 -25.31
CA ILE A 80 -27.55 0.40 -25.50
C ILE A 80 -26.41 -0.31 -26.24
N LYS A 81 -25.87 0.33 -27.29
CA LYS A 81 -24.72 -0.20 -28.03
C LYS A 81 -23.50 -0.36 -27.12
N ALA A 82 -23.16 0.67 -26.35
CA ALA A 82 -22.03 0.62 -25.41
C ALA A 82 -22.20 -0.46 -24.34
N LYS A 83 -23.41 -0.63 -23.77
CA LYS A 83 -23.70 -1.67 -22.79
C LYS A 83 -23.57 -3.08 -23.38
N SER A 84 -23.97 -3.27 -24.64
CA SER A 84 -23.89 -4.58 -25.31
C SER A 84 -22.47 -4.99 -25.73
N THR A 85 -21.61 -4.01 -26.02
CA THR A 85 -20.24 -4.22 -26.50
C THR A 85 -19.19 -4.04 -25.39
N GLN A 86 -19.61 -3.72 -24.17
CA GLN A 86 -18.71 -3.45 -23.06
C GLN A 86 -17.86 -4.69 -22.71
N TYR A 87 -16.56 -4.48 -22.50
CA TYR A 87 -15.60 -5.51 -22.14
C TYR A 87 -15.45 -6.64 -23.18
N THR A 88 -15.82 -6.38 -24.43
CA THR A 88 -15.56 -7.28 -25.56
C THR A 88 -14.25 -6.96 -26.30
N GLY A 89 -13.57 -5.88 -25.90
CA GLY A 89 -12.41 -5.34 -26.60
C GLY A 89 -12.74 -4.59 -27.89
N LEU A 90 -14.02 -4.49 -28.28
CA LEU A 90 -14.40 -3.68 -29.42
C LEU A 90 -14.39 -2.19 -29.08
N LEU A 91 -13.98 -1.37 -30.05
CA LEU A 91 -13.96 0.10 -29.96
C LEU A 91 -15.38 0.71 -29.96
N ASP A 92 -16.42 -0.10 -30.19
CA ASP A 92 -17.82 0.30 -30.21
C ASP A 92 -18.37 0.74 -28.84
N SER A 93 -17.69 0.35 -27.75
CA SER A 93 -18.00 0.78 -26.39
C SER A 93 -17.36 2.12 -26.00
N ILE A 94 -16.60 2.74 -26.91
CA ILE A 94 -15.98 4.06 -26.68
C ILE A 94 -17.08 5.13 -26.74
N PRO A 95 -17.24 5.97 -25.70
CA PRO A 95 -18.02 7.19 -25.86
C PRO A 95 -17.35 8.08 -26.91
N SER A 96 -18.07 9.00 -27.55
CA SER A 96 -17.48 9.92 -28.54
C SER A 96 -16.12 10.45 -28.06
N LEU A 97 -15.08 10.40 -28.92
CA LEU A 97 -13.69 10.68 -28.52
C LEU A 97 -13.52 12.02 -27.80
N SER A 98 -14.32 13.03 -28.18
CA SER A 98 -14.40 14.32 -27.49
C SER A 98 -14.85 14.18 -26.03
N MET A 99 -15.92 13.43 -25.75
CA MET A 99 -16.40 13.16 -24.39
C MET A 99 -15.37 12.39 -23.56
N LEU A 100 -14.71 11.37 -24.14
CA LEU A 100 -13.64 10.64 -23.45
C LEU A 100 -12.55 11.60 -22.97
N LEU A 101 -12.09 12.48 -23.86
CA LEU A 101 -11.04 13.46 -23.56
C LEU A 101 -11.52 14.48 -22.51
N ILE A 102 -12.74 15.02 -22.67
CA ILE A 102 -13.31 16.00 -21.74
C ILE A 102 -13.42 15.39 -20.33
N ILE A 103 -13.97 14.18 -20.20
CA ILE A 103 -14.13 13.52 -18.90
C ILE A 103 -12.75 13.26 -18.28
N THR A 104 -11.81 12.72 -19.05
CA THR A 104 -10.44 12.45 -18.56
C THR A 104 -9.75 13.73 -18.09
N LEU A 105 -9.82 14.81 -18.89
CA LEU A 105 -9.17 16.08 -18.58
C LEU A 105 -9.85 16.81 -17.41
N CYS A 106 -11.18 16.75 -17.32
CA CYS A 106 -11.93 17.28 -16.18
C CYS A 106 -11.55 16.55 -14.90
N PHE A 107 -11.51 15.22 -14.94
CA PHE A 107 -11.09 14.38 -13.83
C PHE A 107 -9.66 14.69 -13.38
N LEU A 108 -8.71 14.78 -14.32
CA LEU A 108 -7.33 15.20 -14.04
C LEU A 108 -7.29 16.62 -13.44
N GLY A 109 -8.05 17.55 -14.00
CA GLY A 109 -8.14 18.93 -13.52
C GLY A 109 -8.62 19.00 -12.07
N VAL A 110 -9.64 18.22 -11.70
CA VAL A 110 -10.10 18.12 -10.31
C VAL A 110 -9.00 17.59 -9.40
N ILE A 111 -8.27 16.55 -9.80
CA ILE A 111 -7.13 16.04 -9.02
C ILE A 111 -6.05 17.10 -8.84
N ILE A 112 -5.65 17.80 -9.91
CA ILE A 112 -4.62 18.84 -9.86
C ILE A 112 -5.04 19.98 -8.91
N VAL A 113 -6.28 20.44 -9.03
CA VAL A 113 -6.82 21.51 -8.18
C VAL A 113 -6.89 21.06 -6.74
N MET A 114 -7.42 19.86 -6.46
CA MET A 114 -7.55 19.34 -5.09
C MET A 114 -6.20 19.07 -4.44
N THR A 115 -5.23 18.50 -5.17
CA THR A 115 -3.87 18.26 -4.66
C THR A 115 -3.12 19.56 -4.40
N SER A 116 -3.25 20.55 -5.30
CA SER A 116 -2.66 21.88 -5.10
C SER A 116 -3.29 22.61 -3.91
N LEU A 117 -4.62 22.51 -3.74
CA LEU A 117 -5.33 23.08 -2.61
C LEU A 117 -4.88 22.44 -1.29
N LEU A 118 -4.79 21.10 -1.24
CA LEU A 118 -4.30 20.36 -0.07
C LEU A 118 -2.89 20.83 0.34
N VAL A 119 -1.97 20.90 -0.62
CA VAL A 119 -0.59 21.35 -0.38
C VAL A 119 -0.57 22.82 0.08
N PHE A 120 -1.35 23.68 -0.55
CA PHE A 120 -1.46 25.09 -0.16
C PHE A 120 -1.94 25.25 1.29
N LEU A 121 -2.99 24.51 1.69
CA LEU A 121 -3.50 24.57 3.07
C LEU A 121 -2.50 24.00 4.08
N TYR A 122 -1.75 22.97 3.69
CA TYR A 122 -0.71 22.39 4.53
C TYR A 122 0.43 23.39 4.77
N VAL A 123 0.94 24.03 3.71
CA VAL A 123 2.01 25.02 3.79
C VAL A 123 1.59 26.22 4.65
N LYS A 124 0.33 26.67 4.52
CA LYS A 124 -0.23 27.78 5.31
C LYS A 124 -0.46 27.44 6.79
N GLY A 125 -0.24 26.19 7.21
CA GLY A 125 -0.29 25.77 8.61
C GLY A 125 -1.68 25.37 9.11
N PHE A 126 -2.66 25.14 8.21
CA PHE A 126 -4.00 24.69 8.58
C PHE A 126 -4.07 23.17 8.87
N LYS A 127 -3.14 22.65 9.68
CA LYS A 127 -3.02 21.21 9.95
C LYS A 127 -4.28 20.61 10.57
N ARG A 128 -4.81 21.24 11.62
CA ARG A 128 -6.03 20.79 12.32
C ARG A 128 -7.22 20.73 11.36
N TRP A 129 -7.34 21.71 10.47
CA TRP A 129 -8.40 21.70 9.45
C TRP A 129 -8.23 20.52 8.47
N LEU A 130 -7.01 20.25 8.01
CA LEU A 130 -6.74 19.10 7.14
C LEU A 130 -7.06 17.77 7.84
N GLU A 131 -6.72 17.63 9.12
CA GLU A 131 -7.09 16.45 9.91
C GLU A 131 -8.60 16.25 9.96
N TYR A 132 -9.38 17.30 10.28
CA TYR A 132 -10.85 17.23 10.26
C TYR A 132 -11.42 16.96 8.88
N PHE A 133 -10.84 17.55 7.83
CA PHE A 133 -11.23 17.27 6.45
C PHE A 133 -11.06 15.77 6.12
N PHE A 134 -9.92 15.16 6.47
CA PHE A 134 -9.72 13.73 6.26
C PHE A 134 -10.65 12.87 7.13
N TYR A 135 -10.92 13.25 8.39
CA TYR A 135 -11.89 12.53 9.22
C TYR A 135 -13.26 12.46 8.56
N ILE A 136 -13.76 13.60 8.08
CA ILE A 136 -15.08 13.69 7.43
C ILE A 136 -15.07 12.91 6.11
N GLN A 137 -14.02 13.02 5.31
CA GLN A 137 -13.91 12.34 4.02
C GLN A 137 -13.88 10.81 4.19
N ILE A 138 -13.11 10.29 5.15
CA ILE A 138 -13.05 8.86 5.45
C ILE A 138 -14.40 8.36 5.96
N PHE A 139 -15.02 9.10 6.89
CA PHE A 139 -16.33 8.75 7.45
C PHE A 139 -17.38 8.60 6.34
N PHE A 140 -17.51 9.61 5.48
CA PHE A 140 -18.51 9.60 4.41
C PHE A 140 -18.19 8.53 3.36
N SER A 141 -16.91 8.36 3.01
CA SER A 141 -16.48 7.33 2.06
C SER A 141 -16.88 5.94 2.55
N LEU A 142 -16.50 5.55 3.78
CA LEU A 142 -16.83 4.24 4.33
C LEU A 142 -18.35 4.06 4.44
N MET A 143 -19.05 5.04 5.02
CA MET A 143 -20.49 4.97 5.25
C MET A 143 -21.27 4.71 3.95
N VAL A 144 -21.01 5.49 2.90
CA VAL A 144 -21.73 5.37 1.63
C VAL A 144 -21.42 4.05 0.92
N THR A 145 -20.13 3.68 0.83
CA THR A 145 -19.76 2.46 0.11
C THR A 145 -20.22 1.20 0.85
N GLU A 146 -20.12 1.17 2.17
CA GLU A 146 -20.49 0.00 2.97
C GLU A 146 -21.98 -0.20 3.03
N THR A 147 -22.77 0.87 3.12
CA THR A 147 -24.24 0.75 3.08
C THR A 147 -24.67 0.05 1.79
N LYS A 148 -24.03 0.37 0.65
CA LYS A 148 -24.31 -0.29 -0.64
C LYS A 148 -23.80 -1.73 -0.67
N ILE A 149 -22.60 -1.99 -0.17
CA ILE A 149 -22.01 -3.34 -0.13
C ILE A 149 -22.82 -4.27 0.79
N LEU A 150 -23.02 -3.89 2.05
CA LEU A 150 -23.78 -4.68 3.03
C LEU A 150 -25.25 -4.79 2.64
N GLY A 151 -25.87 -3.73 2.11
CA GLY A 151 -27.24 -3.78 1.61
C GLY A 151 -27.43 -4.84 0.52
N LYS A 152 -26.56 -4.84 -0.50
CA LYS A 152 -26.60 -5.86 -1.56
C LYS A 152 -26.19 -7.25 -1.04
N THR A 153 -25.32 -7.33 -0.04
CA THR A 153 -24.94 -8.59 0.61
C THR A 153 -26.12 -9.23 1.36
N PHE A 154 -26.89 -8.45 2.12
CA PHE A 154 -28.08 -8.96 2.80
C PHE A 154 -29.16 -9.40 1.81
N VAL A 155 -29.34 -8.68 0.71
CA VAL A 155 -30.20 -9.12 -0.41
C VAL A 155 -29.71 -10.44 -1.01
N TYR A 156 -28.39 -10.62 -1.18
CA TYR A 156 -27.81 -11.87 -1.68
C TYR A 156 -28.04 -13.07 -0.74
N PHE A 157 -27.97 -12.87 0.57
CA PHE A 157 -28.25 -13.92 1.57
C PHE A 157 -29.74 -14.05 1.92
N GLU A 158 -30.63 -13.34 1.24
CA GLU A 158 -32.07 -13.32 1.52
C GLU A 158 -32.43 -12.90 2.97
N ILE A 159 -31.57 -12.10 3.60
CA ILE A 159 -31.78 -11.60 4.96
C ILE A 159 -32.49 -10.24 4.88
N LEU A 160 -33.68 -10.15 5.47
CA LEU A 160 -34.40 -8.88 5.60
C LEU A 160 -33.82 -8.07 6.77
N VAL A 161 -33.09 -7.00 6.45
CA VAL A 161 -32.59 -6.02 7.42
C VAL A 161 -33.27 -4.69 7.14
N SER A 162 -33.73 -4.00 8.18
CA SER A 162 -34.31 -2.67 8.03
C SER A 162 -33.22 -1.64 7.71
N ASP A 163 -33.53 -0.68 6.83
CA ASP A 163 -32.58 0.35 6.38
C ASP A 163 -31.97 1.15 7.54
N TRP A 164 -32.76 1.39 8.59
CA TRP A 164 -32.28 2.04 9.82
C TRP A 164 -31.23 1.21 10.56
N THR A 165 -31.44 -0.10 10.68
CA THR A 165 -30.48 -0.99 11.35
C THR A 165 -29.18 -1.06 10.55
N LEU A 166 -29.29 -1.21 9.23
CA LEU A 166 -28.13 -1.20 8.33
C LEU A 166 -27.34 0.11 8.46
N THR A 167 -28.04 1.26 8.46
CA THR A 167 -27.41 2.58 8.59
C THR A 167 -26.68 2.73 9.91
N ILE A 168 -27.29 2.30 11.04
CA ILE A 168 -26.64 2.38 12.37
C ILE A 168 -25.37 1.52 12.41
N ILE A 169 -25.43 0.30 11.88
CA ILE A 169 -24.26 -0.60 11.79
C ILE A 169 -23.14 0.06 10.98
N CYS A 170 -23.47 0.63 9.81
CA CYS A 170 -22.48 1.28 8.95
C CYS A 170 -21.90 2.55 9.58
N VAL A 171 -22.70 3.33 10.31
CA VAL A 171 -22.21 4.52 11.04
C VAL A 171 -21.22 4.12 12.12
N ILE A 172 -21.51 3.09 12.92
CA ILE A 172 -20.59 2.59 13.95
C ILE A 172 -19.30 2.08 13.30
N PHE A 173 -19.40 1.28 12.23
CA PHE A 173 -18.24 0.77 11.50
C PHE A 173 -17.38 1.93 10.95
N SER A 174 -18.01 2.94 10.35
CA SER A 174 -17.34 4.11 9.78
C SER A 174 -16.63 4.93 10.86
N LEU A 175 -17.25 5.14 12.04
CA LEU A 175 -16.61 5.81 13.17
C LEU A 175 -15.37 5.06 13.65
N ILE A 176 -15.48 3.73 13.83
CA ILE A 176 -14.34 2.88 14.22
C ILE A 176 -13.23 2.99 13.17
N GLY A 177 -13.58 3.03 11.87
CA GLY A 177 -12.64 3.20 10.78
C GLY A 177 -11.87 4.51 10.83
N VAL A 178 -12.58 5.62 11.05
CA VAL A 178 -11.97 6.96 11.19
C VAL A 178 -10.99 7.00 12.36
N PHE A 179 -11.39 6.52 13.54
CA PHE A 179 -10.50 6.50 14.70
C PHE A 179 -9.29 5.57 14.50
N SER A 180 -9.48 4.41 13.87
CA SER A 180 -8.42 3.43 13.62
C SER A 180 -7.39 3.93 12.61
N ILE A 181 -7.83 4.53 11.50
CA ILE A 181 -6.96 5.06 10.44
C ILE A 181 -6.06 6.18 10.98
N ASN A 182 -6.61 7.04 11.83
CA ASN A 182 -5.89 8.18 12.36
C ASN A 182 -5.03 7.90 13.60
N GLY A 183 -4.93 6.64 14.02
CA GLY A 183 -3.93 6.20 15.01
C GLY A 183 -4.43 5.97 16.43
N PHE A 184 -5.75 6.01 16.67
CA PHE A 184 -6.33 5.67 17.98
C PHE A 184 -6.56 4.16 18.20
N GLY A 185 -6.04 3.30 17.32
CA GLY A 185 -6.26 1.85 17.36
C GLY A 185 -5.00 1.01 17.08
N PRO A 186 -5.05 -0.32 17.29
CA PRO A 186 -3.91 -1.21 17.07
C PRO A 186 -3.52 -1.27 15.59
N LEU A 187 -2.24 -1.54 15.33
CA LEU A 187 -1.64 -1.53 13.98
C LEU A 187 -2.42 -2.39 12.98
N LYS A 188 -2.78 -3.62 13.36
CA LYS A 188 -3.52 -4.55 12.49
C LYS A 188 -4.93 -4.03 12.14
N LEU A 189 -5.60 -3.37 13.08
CA LEU A 189 -6.92 -2.80 12.84
C LEU A 189 -6.84 -1.60 11.89
N ARG A 190 -5.83 -0.74 12.09
CA ARG A 190 -5.55 0.35 11.15
C ARG A 190 -5.30 -0.17 9.73
N GLN A 191 -4.51 -1.23 9.58
CA GLN A 191 -4.25 -1.86 8.29
C GLN A 191 -5.51 -2.44 7.65
N PHE A 192 -6.35 -3.13 8.44
CA PHE A 192 -7.64 -3.64 7.98
C PHE A 192 -8.51 -2.53 7.38
N PHE A 193 -8.68 -1.41 8.08
CA PHE A 193 -9.50 -0.31 7.58
C PHE A 193 -8.90 0.39 6.35
N HIS A 194 -7.58 0.49 6.25
CA HIS A 194 -6.96 1.01 5.03
C HIS A 194 -7.19 0.09 3.83
N ILE A 195 -7.12 -1.24 4.02
CA ILE A 195 -7.41 -2.20 2.95
C ILE A 195 -8.88 -2.08 2.53
N ILE A 196 -9.81 -2.06 3.47
CA ILE A 196 -11.25 -1.89 3.18
C ILE A 196 -11.52 -0.56 2.46
N LEU A 197 -10.93 0.54 2.93
CA LEU A 197 -11.06 1.84 2.27
C LEU A 197 -10.51 1.80 0.83
N GLY A 198 -9.36 1.15 0.62
CA GLY A 198 -8.77 0.97 -0.69
C GLY A 198 -9.66 0.16 -1.65
N VAL A 199 -10.18 -0.97 -1.18
CA VAL A 199 -11.14 -1.81 -1.93
C VAL A 199 -12.41 -1.02 -2.27
N ASN A 200 -12.98 -0.30 -1.31
CA ASN A 200 -14.20 0.48 -1.48
C ASN A 200 -14.03 1.56 -2.55
N ILE A 201 -12.90 2.29 -2.54
CA ILE A 201 -12.61 3.31 -3.56
C ILE A 201 -12.42 2.65 -4.92
N ALA A 202 -11.69 1.54 -5.01
CA ALA A 202 -11.48 0.84 -6.29
C ALA A 202 -12.79 0.31 -6.88
N LEU A 203 -13.66 -0.29 -6.06
CA LEU A 203 -14.99 -0.77 -6.47
C LEU A 203 -15.92 0.38 -6.90
N LEU A 204 -15.85 1.53 -6.22
CA LEU A 204 -16.59 2.72 -6.60
C LEU A 204 -16.10 3.22 -7.97
N PHE A 205 -14.79 3.33 -8.18
CA PHE A 205 -14.21 3.82 -9.42
C PHE A 205 -14.53 2.94 -10.63
N VAL A 206 -14.36 1.63 -10.49
CA VAL A 206 -14.68 0.69 -11.58
C VAL A 206 -16.17 0.76 -11.93
N SER A 207 -17.04 1.08 -10.96
CA SER A 207 -18.49 1.19 -11.17
C SER A 207 -18.96 2.58 -11.58
N LEU A 208 -18.14 3.61 -11.42
CA LEU A 208 -18.48 4.98 -11.79
C LEU A 208 -18.18 5.27 -13.27
N PHE A 209 -17.19 4.58 -13.84
CA PHE A 209 -16.70 4.90 -15.18
C PHE A 209 -16.84 3.73 -16.18
N PRO A 210 -17.11 4.04 -17.47
CA PRO A 210 -17.02 3.09 -18.56
C PRO A 210 -15.59 2.60 -18.79
N GLU A 211 -15.49 1.50 -19.52
CA GLU A 211 -14.25 0.74 -19.72
C GLU A 211 -13.07 1.60 -20.22
N TRP A 212 -13.27 2.34 -21.30
CA TRP A 212 -12.24 3.16 -21.92
C TRP A 212 -11.89 4.41 -21.11
N ILE A 213 -12.85 4.92 -20.33
CA ILE A 213 -12.59 6.04 -19.41
C ILE A 213 -11.66 5.56 -18.28
N ILE A 214 -11.84 4.34 -17.78
CA ILE A 214 -10.95 3.76 -16.75
C ILE A 214 -9.51 3.63 -17.28
N TRP A 215 -9.32 3.09 -18.49
CA TRP A 215 -7.99 3.03 -19.10
C TRP A 215 -7.35 4.41 -19.24
N SER A 216 -8.12 5.37 -19.73
CA SER A 216 -7.67 6.76 -19.90
C SER A 216 -7.28 7.40 -18.57
N ILE A 217 -8.08 7.19 -17.51
CA ILE A 217 -7.80 7.67 -16.16
C ILE A 217 -6.52 7.03 -15.60
N LEU A 218 -6.34 5.71 -15.73
CA LEU A 218 -5.15 5.02 -15.23
C LEU A 218 -3.87 5.52 -15.91
N ILE A 219 -3.89 5.70 -17.24
CA ILE A 219 -2.76 6.27 -18.01
C ILE A 219 -2.49 7.72 -17.59
N THR A 220 -3.54 8.50 -17.39
CA THR A 220 -3.43 9.92 -17.08
C THR A 220 -2.89 10.15 -15.66
N ILE A 221 -3.39 9.42 -14.67
CA ILE A 221 -2.91 9.52 -13.27
C ILE A 221 -1.47 9.01 -13.16
N SER A 222 -1.14 7.89 -13.80
CA SER A 222 0.23 7.37 -13.80
C SER A 222 1.22 8.34 -14.44
N SER A 223 0.82 9.00 -15.53
CA SER A 223 1.63 10.07 -16.13
C SER A 223 1.76 11.28 -15.19
N TRP A 224 0.67 11.68 -14.53
CA TRP A 224 0.67 12.81 -13.59
C TRP A 224 1.56 12.56 -12.37
N ASP A 225 1.56 11.36 -11.80
CA ASP A 225 2.38 11.00 -10.64
C ASP A 225 3.89 11.16 -10.94
N LEU A 226 4.32 10.77 -12.15
CA LEU A 226 5.68 11.01 -12.64
C LEU A 226 6.02 12.51 -12.67
N VAL A 227 5.12 13.33 -13.20
CA VAL A 227 5.31 14.78 -13.29
C VAL A 227 5.30 15.44 -11.90
N ALA A 228 4.37 15.04 -11.04
CA ALA A 228 4.19 15.62 -9.71
C ALA A 228 5.36 15.31 -8.76
N VAL A 229 6.04 14.17 -8.94
CA VAL A 229 7.24 13.79 -8.17
C VAL A 229 8.51 14.37 -8.77
N LEU A 230 8.73 14.23 -10.08
CA LEU A 230 10.00 14.60 -10.71
C LEU A 230 10.16 16.12 -10.90
N TRP A 231 9.07 16.87 -11.00
CA TRP A 231 9.14 18.32 -11.15
C TRP A 231 9.55 18.99 -9.83
N SER A 232 10.57 19.86 -9.88
CA SER A 232 11.13 20.52 -8.67
C SER A 232 10.15 21.42 -7.92
N LYS A 233 9.09 21.90 -8.61
CA LYS A 233 7.97 22.64 -8.02
C LYS A 233 6.67 21.83 -7.96
N GLY A 234 6.76 20.50 -8.07
CA GLY A 234 5.59 19.61 -8.02
C GLY A 234 4.91 19.66 -6.65
N PRO A 235 3.57 19.56 -6.58
CA PRO A 235 2.82 19.67 -5.33
C PRO A 235 3.26 18.60 -4.31
N LEU A 236 3.45 17.36 -4.76
CA LEU A 236 3.86 16.26 -3.88
C LEU A 236 5.30 16.43 -3.39
N ASN A 237 6.20 16.90 -4.25
CA ASN A 237 7.58 17.22 -3.86
C ASN A 237 7.63 18.35 -2.81
N ILE A 238 6.79 19.38 -2.94
CA ILE A 238 6.66 20.45 -1.93
C ILE A 238 6.13 19.90 -0.60
N LEU A 239 5.12 19.03 -0.64
CA LEU A 239 4.55 18.40 0.56
C LEU A 239 5.60 17.60 1.32
N VAL A 240 6.33 16.71 0.62
CA VAL A 240 7.36 15.84 1.19
C VAL A 240 8.50 16.68 1.79
N ASN A 241 9.01 17.66 1.05
CA ASN A 241 10.09 18.53 1.56
C ASN A 241 9.65 19.38 2.76
N THR A 242 8.37 19.79 2.82
CA THR A 242 7.84 20.57 3.94
C THR A 242 7.64 19.70 5.18
N ALA A 243 7.15 18.47 5.02
CA ALA A 243 7.01 17.51 6.12
C ALA A 243 8.37 17.12 6.70
N GLN A 244 9.37 16.87 5.84
CA GLN A 244 10.75 16.61 6.25
C GLN A 244 11.36 17.79 7.01
N LYS A 245 11.14 19.03 6.56
CA LYS A 245 11.61 20.23 7.28
C LYS A 245 10.99 20.41 8.67
N ARG A 246 9.78 19.89 8.88
CA ARG A 246 9.04 20.03 10.15
C ARG A 246 9.15 18.79 11.04
N ASN A 247 9.82 17.72 10.60
CA ASN A 247 9.85 16.41 11.27
C ASN A 247 8.44 15.92 11.67
N GLU A 248 7.45 16.17 10.80
CA GLU A 248 6.07 15.72 11.03
C GLU A 248 5.80 14.46 10.22
N GLU A 249 5.16 13.46 10.84
CA GLU A 249 4.63 12.32 10.09
C GLU A 249 3.55 12.80 9.11
N LEU A 250 3.71 12.45 7.83
CA LEU A 250 2.69 12.67 6.80
C LEU A 250 1.38 12.02 7.24
N PHE A 251 0.25 12.67 6.93
CA PHE A 251 -1.09 12.27 7.37
C PHE A 251 -1.29 10.75 7.31
N SER A 252 -1.59 10.14 8.46
CA SER A 252 -1.79 8.69 8.61
C SER A 252 -2.86 8.11 7.67
N ALA A 253 -3.78 8.96 7.19
CA ALA A 253 -4.80 8.61 6.21
C ALA A 253 -4.28 8.43 4.77
N LEU A 254 -3.17 9.07 4.40
CA LEU A 254 -2.60 8.99 3.06
C LEU A 254 -1.52 7.90 2.93
N VAL A 255 -0.98 7.44 4.05
CA VAL A 255 0.17 6.55 4.09
C VAL A 255 -0.19 5.26 4.80
N TYR A 256 -0.11 4.15 4.06
CA TYR A 256 -0.19 2.82 4.63
C TYR A 256 1.17 2.44 5.22
N SER A 257 1.20 2.09 6.50
CA SER A 257 2.38 1.52 7.13
C SER A 257 2.33 0.00 7.05
N CYS A 258 3.24 -0.60 6.26
CA CYS A 258 3.38 -2.05 6.22
C CYS A 258 3.90 -2.59 7.57
N MET A 259 3.53 -3.83 7.89
CA MET A 259 3.92 -4.49 9.15
C MET A 259 5.36 -4.96 9.01
N ALA A 260 6.25 -4.54 9.92
CA ALA A 260 7.50 -5.27 10.10
C ALA A 260 7.17 -6.65 10.69
N HIS A 261 7.59 -7.73 10.04
CA HIS A 261 7.65 -9.01 10.70
C HIS A 261 8.64 -8.90 11.87
N THR A 262 8.13 -8.65 13.08
CA THR A 262 8.81 -9.08 14.29
C THR A 262 8.78 -10.61 14.23
N GLU A 263 9.81 -11.21 13.65
CA GLU A 263 10.10 -12.59 13.96
C GLU A 263 10.18 -12.65 15.49
N ILE A 264 9.30 -13.47 16.04
CA ILE A 264 9.32 -13.91 17.40
C ILE A 264 10.65 -14.67 17.57
N VAL A 265 11.75 -13.94 17.79
CA VAL A 265 12.78 -14.43 18.70
C VAL A 265 12.16 -14.22 20.06
N LYS A 266 11.34 -15.19 20.45
CA LYS A 266 11.02 -15.43 21.86
C LYS A 266 12.34 -15.30 22.59
N SER A 267 12.38 -14.32 23.48
CA SER A 267 13.39 -14.18 24.51
C SER A 267 13.39 -15.46 25.34
N ASP A 268 14.11 -16.49 24.89
CA ASP A 268 14.29 -17.76 25.61
C ASP A 268 15.64 -17.82 26.34
N ASP A 269 16.33 -16.68 26.53
CA ASP A 269 17.57 -16.60 27.31
C ASP A 269 17.46 -15.84 28.64
N ASN A 270 16.26 -15.44 29.09
CA ASN A 270 16.07 -14.82 30.41
C ASN A 270 15.05 -15.53 31.32
N LYS A 271 14.88 -16.86 31.13
CA LYS A 271 14.04 -17.68 32.03
C LYS A 271 14.74 -18.93 32.58
N LYS A 272 16.06 -18.88 32.74
CA LYS A 272 16.86 -19.81 33.55
C LYS A 272 17.87 -19.06 34.41
N LYS A 273 17.38 -18.28 35.37
CA LYS A 273 18.15 -17.80 36.54
C LYS A 273 17.23 -17.20 37.61
N LEU A 274 16.06 -17.79 37.80
CA LEU A 274 15.14 -17.42 38.87
C LEU A 274 14.47 -18.66 39.49
N ASP A 275 15.26 -19.70 39.71
CA ASP A 275 14.95 -20.80 40.62
C ASP A 275 16.27 -21.15 41.31
N ASP A 276 16.59 -20.40 42.35
CA ASP A 276 17.42 -20.81 43.50
C ASP A 276 17.71 -19.57 44.35
N ASN A 277 16.73 -19.21 45.18
CA ASN A 277 16.95 -18.70 46.55
C ASN A 277 15.60 -18.40 47.19
N LYS A 278 14.90 -19.46 47.60
CA LYS A 278 14.09 -19.40 48.82
C LYS A 278 15.00 -19.87 49.95
N LYS A 279 15.41 -18.95 50.82
CA LYS A 279 15.56 -19.15 52.27
C LYS A 279 16.03 -17.85 52.95
N ASP A 280 15.40 -17.60 54.09
CA ASP A 280 15.84 -16.78 55.23
C ASP A 280 15.76 -15.26 55.02
N GLU A 281 14.75 -14.58 55.55
CA GLU A 281 14.47 -14.22 56.97
C GLU A 281 14.74 -12.71 57.18
N ASP A 282 13.66 -12.01 57.50
CA ASP A 282 13.53 -10.92 58.46
C ASP A 282 14.73 -10.03 58.88
N LYS A 283 14.44 -8.72 58.90
CA LYS A 283 14.93 -7.62 59.76
C LYS A 283 16.02 -6.65 59.26
N LYS A 284 15.62 -5.37 59.38
CA LYS A 284 16.36 -4.17 59.83
C LYS A 284 17.30 -3.43 58.85
N LYS A 285 16.85 -2.20 58.55
CA LYS A 285 17.49 -0.88 58.80
C LYS A 285 19.01 -0.69 58.52
N VAL A 286 19.26 0.38 57.73
CA VAL A 286 20.26 1.46 57.91
C VAL A 286 21.64 1.35 57.21
N ASP A 287 21.88 2.40 56.41
CA ASP A 287 23.10 3.12 56.02
C ASP A 287 24.26 2.56 55.17
N ASN A 288 24.62 3.47 54.25
CA ASN A 288 25.95 3.91 53.82
C ASN A 288 26.65 3.26 52.61
N SER A 289 26.56 4.02 51.51
CA SER A 289 27.65 4.74 50.82
C SER A 289 28.74 3.95 50.10
N LYS A 290 28.97 4.40 48.85
CA LYS A 290 30.17 4.31 48.02
C LYS A 290 30.40 2.99 47.28
N LYS A 291 29.82 2.92 46.07
CA LYS A 291 30.43 2.29 44.88
C LYS A 291 29.71 2.76 43.60
N ASP A 292 29.60 4.08 43.44
CA ASP A 292 29.03 4.71 42.25
C ASP A 292 30.12 5.51 41.55
N GLU A 293 31.02 4.84 40.82
CA GLU A 293 31.84 5.55 39.81
C GLU A 293 32.35 4.65 38.67
N GLU A 294 32.45 3.33 38.83
CA GLU A 294 32.86 2.42 37.72
C GLU A 294 31.71 1.72 36.96
N LYS A 295 30.45 1.89 37.39
CA LYS A 295 29.28 1.33 36.67
C LYS A 295 28.70 2.26 35.60
N ASN A 296 29.07 3.54 35.59
CA ASN A 296 28.47 4.53 34.69
C ASN A 296 29.12 4.58 33.30
N GLU A 297 30.40 4.21 33.14
CA GLU A 297 31.03 4.21 31.81
C GLU A 297 30.61 3.01 30.96
N THR A 298 30.47 1.81 31.55
CA THR A 298 29.99 0.62 30.82
C THR A 298 28.51 0.73 30.46
N ASN A 299 27.70 1.34 31.33
CA ASN A 299 26.29 1.61 31.03
C ASN A 299 26.12 2.72 29.99
N ASN A 300 26.93 3.79 30.01
CA ASN A 300 26.86 4.80 28.94
C ASN A 300 27.35 4.26 27.59
N LYS A 301 28.36 3.39 27.56
CA LYS A 301 28.82 2.78 26.31
C LYS A 301 27.82 1.76 25.75
N LYS A 302 27.09 1.03 26.61
CA LYS A 302 25.98 0.18 26.19
C LYS A 302 24.76 0.99 25.72
N LYS A 303 24.43 2.07 26.43
CA LYS A 303 23.31 2.95 26.08
C LYS A 303 23.55 3.74 24.80
N ILE A 304 24.79 4.17 24.52
CA ILE A 304 25.15 4.86 23.27
C ILE A 304 25.24 3.88 22.08
N ILE A 305 25.52 2.59 22.31
CA ILE A 305 25.48 1.56 21.26
C ILE A 305 24.04 1.09 21.02
N GLU A 306 23.22 0.97 22.07
CA GLU A 306 21.78 0.69 21.96
C GLU A 306 21.05 1.85 21.26
N ASP A 307 21.31 3.12 21.62
CA ASP A 307 20.70 4.29 20.97
C ASP A 307 21.11 4.43 19.48
N ASN A 308 22.34 4.06 19.09
CA ASN A 308 22.75 4.07 17.67
C ASN A 308 22.29 2.85 16.87
N SER A 309 21.94 1.74 17.52
CA SER A 309 21.34 0.58 16.86
C SER A 309 19.80 0.63 16.79
N GLU A 310 19.18 1.44 17.65
CA GLU A 310 17.73 1.68 17.65
C GLU A 310 17.30 2.78 16.66
N GLU A 311 18.21 3.68 16.24
CA GLU A 311 17.91 4.64 15.16
C GLU A 311 17.90 4.01 13.74
N GLU A 312 18.41 2.79 13.57
CA GLU A 312 18.25 2.00 12.33
C GLU A 312 17.10 0.96 12.40
N GLU A 313 16.40 0.89 13.53
CA GLU A 313 15.17 0.11 13.68
C GLU A 313 13.97 0.88 13.10
N ASN A 314 13.32 0.24 12.13
CA ASN A 314 12.03 0.60 11.52
C ASN A 314 12.08 1.64 10.40
N GLU A 315 12.92 1.41 9.38
CA GLU A 315 12.56 1.82 8.01
C GLU A 315 11.36 0.98 7.54
N ASN A 316 10.21 1.23 8.17
CA ASN A 316 8.94 0.63 7.81
C ASN A 316 8.63 1.06 6.38
N ALA A 317 8.45 0.10 5.49
CA ALA A 317 7.97 0.38 4.15
C ALA A 317 6.63 1.13 4.26
N LYS A 318 6.64 2.41 3.91
CA LYS A 318 5.46 3.27 3.87
C LYS A 318 5.05 3.36 2.41
N LEU A 319 3.89 2.81 2.06
CA LEU A 319 3.33 2.94 0.71
C LEU A 319 2.23 3.99 0.71
N GLY A 320 2.14 4.76 -0.37
CA GLY A 320 1.00 5.63 -0.62
C GLY A 320 -0.29 4.81 -0.71
N MET A 321 -1.33 5.23 0.01
CA MET A 321 -2.64 4.57 -0.05
C MET A 321 -3.20 4.53 -1.48
N GLY A 322 -2.91 5.57 -2.27
CA GLY A 322 -3.34 5.68 -3.67
C GLY A 322 -2.87 4.53 -4.56
N ASP A 323 -1.66 4.02 -4.35
CA ASP A 323 -1.09 2.97 -5.18
C ASP A 323 -1.93 1.68 -5.09
N PHE A 324 -2.36 1.29 -3.88
CA PHE A 324 -3.25 0.14 -3.67
C PHE A 324 -4.58 0.30 -4.41
N VAL A 325 -5.16 1.50 -4.36
CA VAL A 325 -6.44 1.80 -5.00
C VAL A 325 -6.32 1.59 -6.51
N PHE A 326 -5.26 2.08 -7.14
CA PHE A 326 -5.11 1.98 -8.59
C PHE A 326 -4.71 0.57 -9.06
N TYR A 327 -3.89 -0.17 -8.28
CA TYR A 327 -3.63 -1.58 -8.59
C TYR A 327 -4.89 -2.42 -8.51
N THR A 328 -5.69 -2.25 -7.45
CA THR A 328 -6.96 -2.96 -7.29
C THR A 328 -7.98 -2.53 -8.34
N LEU A 329 -8.04 -1.24 -8.68
CA LEU A 329 -8.90 -0.73 -9.76
C LEU A 329 -8.56 -1.39 -11.10
N LEU A 330 -7.27 -1.48 -11.46
CA LEU A 330 -6.84 -2.13 -12.69
C LEU A 330 -7.23 -3.62 -12.71
N ILE A 331 -7.03 -4.33 -11.60
CA ILE A 331 -7.39 -5.76 -11.50
C ILE A 331 -8.90 -5.97 -11.63
N LEU A 332 -9.70 -5.16 -10.92
CA LEU A 332 -11.17 -5.19 -11.02
C LEU A 332 -11.66 -4.87 -12.43
N HIS A 333 -11.04 -3.90 -13.08
CA HIS A 333 -11.34 -3.51 -14.45
C HIS A 333 -11.05 -4.64 -15.44
N VAL A 334 -9.87 -5.28 -15.32
CA VAL A 334 -9.48 -6.44 -16.14
C VAL A 334 -10.39 -7.64 -15.89
N TYR A 335 -10.80 -7.88 -14.64
CA TYR A 335 -11.72 -8.96 -14.29
C TYR A 335 -13.05 -8.89 -15.05
N ARG A 336 -13.54 -7.69 -15.36
CA ARG A 336 -14.80 -7.50 -16.11
C ARG A 336 -14.72 -7.94 -17.58
N TYR A 337 -13.52 -8.13 -18.15
CA TYR A 337 -13.31 -8.76 -19.46
C TYR A 337 -13.54 -10.28 -19.46
N LYS A 338 -13.71 -10.89 -18.29
CA LYS A 338 -13.99 -12.33 -18.13
C LYS A 338 -12.94 -13.26 -18.74
N ASP A 339 -11.72 -12.77 -18.95
CA ASP A 339 -10.58 -13.58 -19.41
C ASP A 339 -9.61 -13.87 -18.25
N PRO A 340 -9.59 -15.11 -17.72
CA PRO A 340 -8.78 -15.45 -16.56
C PRO A 340 -7.27 -15.41 -16.84
N ILE A 341 -6.84 -15.67 -18.08
CA ILE A 341 -5.42 -15.67 -18.46
C ILE A 341 -4.89 -14.23 -18.40
N SER A 342 -5.61 -13.29 -19.02
CA SER A 342 -5.27 -11.86 -18.95
C SER A 342 -5.31 -11.31 -17.53
N LEU A 343 -6.21 -11.80 -16.66
CA LEU A 343 -6.25 -11.41 -15.25
C LEU A 343 -4.97 -11.81 -14.51
N VAL A 344 -4.55 -13.08 -14.64
CA VAL A 344 -3.34 -13.59 -13.97
C VAL A 344 -2.09 -12.90 -14.51
N ASN A 345 -1.99 -12.72 -15.83
CA ASN A 345 -0.86 -12.00 -16.44
C ASN A 345 -0.81 -10.52 -16.03
N CYS A 346 -1.97 -9.86 -15.92
CA CYS A 346 -2.03 -8.49 -15.42
C CYS A 346 -1.56 -8.41 -13.97
N PHE A 347 -2.06 -9.29 -13.09
CA PHE A 347 -1.68 -9.31 -11.68
C PHE A 347 -0.18 -9.59 -11.48
N THR A 348 0.37 -10.57 -12.20
CA THR A 348 1.81 -10.88 -12.15
C THR A 348 2.65 -9.73 -12.71
N SER A 349 2.19 -9.03 -13.75
CA SER A 349 2.85 -7.81 -14.25
C SER A 349 2.84 -6.69 -13.22
N ILE A 350 1.75 -6.48 -12.46
CA ILE A 350 1.69 -5.45 -11.41
C ILE A 350 2.78 -5.70 -10.36
N LEU A 351 2.87 -6.94 -9.86
CA LEU A 351 3.87 -7.35 -8.87
C LEU A 351 5.29 -7.22 -9.43
N THR A 352 5.51 -7.67 -10.66
CA THR A 352 6.81 -7.59 -11.34
C THR A 352 7.24 -6.13 -11.53
N GLY A 353 6.33 -5.27 -11.97
CA GLY A 353 6.58 -3.84 -12.12
C GLY A 353 6.89 -3.16 -10.79
N LEU A 354 6.23 -3.56 -9.70
CA LEU A 354 6.52 -3.06 -8.36
C LEU A 354 7.94 -3.44 -7.89
N THR A 355 8.34 -4.69 -8.11
CA THR A 355 9.70 -5.16 -7.82
C THR A 355 10.73 -4.44 -8.68
N MET A 356 10.41 -4.21 -9.97
CA MET A 356 11.25 -3.45 -10.87
C MET A 356 11.44 -2.01 -10.36
N THR A 357 10.39 -1.33 -9.90
CA THR A 357 10.50 0.01 -9.32
C THR A 357 11.40 0.02 -8.08
N ILE A 358 11.26 -0.96 -7.19
CA ILE A 358 12.13 -1.09 -5.99
C ILE A 358 13.60 -1.30 -6.41
N PHE A 359 13.85 -2.12 -7.42
CA PHE A 359 15.21 -2.33 -7.93
C PHE A 359 15.81 -1.05 -8.54
N ILE A 360 15.00 -0.29 -9.29
CA ILE A 360 15.40 0.99 -9.88
C ILE A 360 15.67 2.04 -8.79
N LEU A 361 14.84 2.11 -7.75
CA LEU A 361 15.06 2.98 -6.57
C LEU A 361 16.43 2.71 -5.92
N VAL A 362 16.79 1.44 -5.77
CA VAL A 362 18.08 1.01 -5.23
C VAL A 362 19.24 1.44 -6.13
N TYR A 363 19.08 1.32 -7.45
CA TYR A 363 20.14 1.65 -8.41
C TYR A 363 20.37 3.16 -8.52
N PHE A 364 19.31 3.96 -8.63
CA PHE A 364 19.40 5.41 -8.89
C PHE A 364 19.52 6.27 -7.63
N LYS A 365 19.31 5.71 -6.42
CA LYS A 365 19.34 6.44 -5.14
C LYS A 365 18.47 7.71 -5.14
N ARG A 366 17.38 7.71 -5.92
CA ARG A 366 16.40 8.79 -6.01
C ARG A 366 15.02 8.20 -5.77
N ALA A 367 14.18 8.91 -5.02
CA ALA A 367 12.78 8.54 -4.87
C ALA A 367 12.07 8.67 -6.23
N LEU A 368 11.52 7.56 -6.70
CA LEU A 368 10.73 7.44 -7.91
C LEU A 368 9.30 7.03 -7.52
N PRO A 369 8.29 7.54 -8.23
CA PRO A 369 6.93 7.09 -8.03
C PRO A 369 6.79 5.60 -8.40
N ALA A 370 6.14 4.82 -7.53
CA ALA A 370 6.00 3.37 -7.71
C ALA A 370 4.92 3.00 -8.73
N LEU A 371 3.88 3.83 -8.82
CA LEU A 371 2.67 3.60 -9.60
C LEU A 371 2.91 3.53 -11.12
N PRO A 372 3.68 4.42 -11.78
CA PRO A 372 3.67 4.52 -13.24
C PRO A 372 4.24 3.29 -13.95
N ILE A 373 5.38 2.78 -13.49
CA ILE A 373 6.05 1.63 -14.11
C ILE A 373 5.17 0.38 -14.04
N SER A 374 4.57 0.14 -12.87
CA SER A 374 3.69 -1.02 -12.67
C SER A 374 2.41 -0.93 -13.50
N ILE A 375 1.77 0.24 -13.58
CA ILE A 375 0.55 0.41 -14.38
C ILE A 375 0.82 0.31 -15.89
N PHE A 376 1.84 1.00 -16.42
CA PHE A 376 2.13 0.94 -17.85
C PHE A 376 2.53 -0.46 -18.31
N SER A 377 3.39 -1.15 -17.55
CA SER A 377 3.73 -2.54 -17.82
C SER A 377 2.47 -3.40 -17.89
N SER A 378 1.60 -3.27 -16.89
CA SER A 378 0.40 -4.12 -16.78
C SER A 378 -0.64 -3.85 -17.85
N ILE A 379 -0.80 -2.60 -18.31
CA ILE A 379 -1.63 -2.27 -19.48
C ILE A 379 -1.10 -2.97 -20.73
N ILE A 380 0.22 -2.90 -20.98
CA ILE A 380 0.85 -3.52 -22.15
C ILE A 380 0.67 -5.04 -22.11
N PHE A 381 0.98 -5.68 -20.98
CA PHE A 381 0.82 -7.13 -20.81
C PHE A 381 -0.64 -7.57 -20.88
N PHE A 382 -1.57 -6.77 -20.37
CA PHE A 382 -3.00 -7.03 -20.48
C PHE A 382 -3.43 -7.05 -21.96
N PHE A 383 -3.20 -5.98 -22.72
CA PHE A 383 -3.62 -5.93 -24.12
C PHE A 383 -2.91 -6.95 -24.98
N GLY A 384 -1.62 -7.21 -24.72
CA GLY A 384 -0.88 -8.29 -25.39
C GLY A 384 -1.48 -9.66 -25.11
N THR A 385 -1.81 -9.95 -23.84
CA THR A 385 -2.44 -11.23 -23.49
C THR A 385 -3.86 -11.31 -24.04
N TYR A 386 -4.64 -10.26 -23.98
CA TYR A 386 -6.04 -10.28 -24.39
C TYR A 386 -6.21 -10.45 -25.91
N TYR A 387 -5.46 -9.70 -26.72
CA TYR A 387 -5.59 -9.75 -28.18
C TYR A 387 -4.75 -10.82 -28.86
N LEU A 388 -3.60 -11.21 -28.30
CA LEU A 388 -2.70 -12.19 -28.92
C LEU A 388 -2.69 -13.51 -28.14
N GLY A 389 -2.55 -13.42 -26.82
CA GLY A 389 -2.41 -14.60 -25.95
C GLY A 389 -3.67 -15.44 -25.87
N SER A 390 -4.80 -14.86 -25.45
CA SER A 390 -6.05 -15.58 -25.21
C SER A 390 -6.58 -16.31 -26.45
N PRO A 391 -6.66 -15.70 -27.66
CA PRO A 391 -7.08 -16.46 -28.85
C PRO A 391 -6.10 -17.58 -29.21
N PHE A 392 -4.79 -17.36 -29.03
CA PHE A 392 -3.78 -18.42 -29.23
C PHE A 392 -3.97 -19.58 -28.24
N TYR A 393 -4.13 -19.30 -26.94
CA TYR A 393 -4.35 -20.33 -25.93
C TYR A 393 -5.67 -21.08 -26.15
N GLN A 394 -6.74 -20.40 -26.57
CA GLN A 394 -8.00 -21.02 -26.92
C GLN A 394 -7.87 -21.96 -28.12
N GLU A 395 -7.16 -21.55 -29.17
CA GLU A 395 -6.91 -22.38 -30.34
C GLU A 395 -6.07 -23.62 -29.99
N MET A 396 -5.06 -23.47 -29.13
CA MET A 396 -4.24 -24.59 -28.66
C MET A 396 -5.04 -25.55 -27.78
N ALA A 397 -5.87 -25.02 -26.88
CA ALA A 397 -6.77 -25.82 -26.05
C ALA A 397 -7.80 -26.59 -26.90
N ASN A 398 -8.36 -25.97 -27.93
CA ASN A 398 -9.27 -26.63 -28.88
C ASN A 398 -8.58 -27.78 -29.63
N ASN A 399 -7.29 -27.64 -29.91
CA ASN A 399 -6.46 -28.67 -30.54
C ASN A 399 -5.86 -29.68 -29.53
N ASN A 400 -6.27 -29.64 -28.25
CA ASN A 400 -5.77 -30.48 -27.16
C ASN A 400 -4.23 -30.41 -26.95
N ILE A 401 -3.61 -29.29 -27.30
CA ILE A 401 -2.18 -29.06 -27.07
C ILE A 401 -2.01 -28.25 -25.78
N ILE A 402 -1.35 -28.84 -24.79
CA ILE A 402 -1.04 -28.19 -23.50
C ILE A 402 0.43 -27.72 -23.55
N ILE A 403 0.66 -26.43 -23.28
CA ILE A 403 1.99 -25.78 -23.20
C ILE A 403 2.24 -25.32 -21.78
#